data_AF-A0A3D4IHU4-F1
#
_entry.id   AF-A0A3D4IHU4-F1
#
_cell.length_a   1.000
_cell.length_b   1.000
_cell.length_c   1.000
_cell.angle_alpha   90.00
_cell.angle_beta   90.00
_cell.angle_gamma   90.00
#
_symmetry.space_group_name_H-M   'P 1'
#
loop_
_entity.id
_entity.type
_entity.pdbx_description
1 polymer ?
#
loop_
_entity_poly.entity_id
_entity_poly.type
_entity_poly.pdbx_seq_one_letter_code
_entity_poly.pdbx_strand_id
1 'polypeptide(L)'
;MHRLYKSDKTGVVIDAKMTMLSFPARWKYDILRVLDYFQQVEFPYDSRMEDALRLLMRKRKPEGWWMLQAKHPGQCHFEMEKPGQPSRWNTLRALRVFKSYPLSS
;
A
#
# COMPACT_ATOMS: atom_id res chain seq x y z
N MET A 1 14.56 -14.44 4.90
CA MET A 1 14.40 -13.75 3.61
C MET A 1 13.44 -12.61 3.84
N HIS A 2 13.91 -11.38 3.64
CA HIS A 2 13.20 -10.19 4.10
C HIS A 2 11.90 -9.97 3.35
N ARG A 3 10.77 -9.88 4.09
CA ARG A 3 9.47 -9.47 3.51
C ARG A 3 9.27 -7.98 3.75
N LEU A 4 8.52 -7.31 2.88
CA LEU A 4 8.46 -5.83 2.82
C LEU A 4 8.09 -5.10 4.14
N TYR A 5 7.43 -5.76 5.08
CA TYR A 5 6.99 -5.14 6.34
C TYR A 5 7.05 -6.08 7.56
N LYS A 6 7.65 -7.27 7.40
CA LYS A 6 7.74 -8.29 8.46
C LYS A 6 9.20 -8.57 8.80
N SER A 7 9.44 -8.83 10.09
CA SER A 7 10.74 -9.20 10.62
C SER A 7 11.19 -10.54 10.07
N ASP A 8 12.47 -10.64 9.71
CA ASP A 8 13.07 -11.88 9.20
C ASP A 8 13.21 -12.96 10.24
N LYS A 9 13.39 -12.54 11.49
CA LYS A 9 13.60 -13.44 12.62
C LYS A 9 12.29 -14.04 13.11
N THR A 10 11.20 -13.27 13.05
CA THR A 10 9.93 -13.64 13.71
C THR A 10 8.74 -13.74 12.76
N GLY A 11 8.82 -13.22 11.55
CA GLY A 11 7.69 -13.15 10.61
C GLY A 11 6.57 -12.19 11.02
N VAL A 12 6.73 -11.49 12.15
CA VAL A 12 5.74 -10.53 12.68
C VAL A 12 5.92 -9.17 11.99
N VAL A 13 4.82 -8.41 11.89
CA VAL A 13 4.83 -7.02 11.39
C VAL A 13 5.80 -6.17 12.22
N ILE A 14 6.75 -5.51 11.56
CA ILE A 14 7.79 -4.69 12.22
C ILE A 14 7.16 -3.45 12.85
N ASP A 15 6.32 -2.74 12.11
CA ASP A 15 5.52 -1.62 12.58
C ASP A 15 4.14 -1.66 11.91
N ALA A 16 3.08 -1.69 12.71
CA ALA A 16 1.69 -1.70 12.23
C ALA A 16 1.41 -0.54 11.26
N LYS A 17 2.09 0.59 11.44
CA LYS A 17 1.95 1.76 10.57
C LYS A 17 2.39 1.50 9.13
N MET A 18 3.30 0.56 8.87
CA MET A 18 3.70 0.18 7.50
C MET A 18 2.56 -0.52 6.75
N THR A 19 1.53 -0.98 7.46
CA THR A 19 0.33 -1.61 6.88
C THR A 19 -0.82 -0.65 6.63
N MET A 20 -0.68 0.63 7.00
CA MET A 20 -1.74 1.63 6.90
C MET A 20 -1.63 2.39 5.58
N LEU A 21 -2.65 2.29 4.73
CA LEU A 21 -2.65 2.94 3.42
C LEU A 21 -2.75 4.45 3.59
N SER A 22 -1.69 5.17 3.23
CA SER A 22 -1.57 6.60 3.44
C SER A 22 -1.49 7.40 2.16
N PHE A 23 -2.06 8.60 2.19
CA PHE A 23 -1.91 9.59 1.14
C PHE A 23 -2.04 11.02 1.72
N PRO A 24 -1.25 12.00 1.26
CA PRO A 24 -0.12 11.89 0.32
C PRO A 24 1.04 11.07 0.89
N ALA A 25 1.75 10.36 0.01
CA ALA A 25 2.90 9.57 0.42
C ALA A 25 4.10 10.50 0.70
N ARG A 26 4.48 10.65 1.97
CA ARG A 26 5.58 11.53 2.43
C ARG A 26 6.83 10.71 2.81
N TRP A 27 7.50 11.08 3.90
CA TRP A 27 8.67 10.40 4.45
C TRP A 27 8.38 8.98 4.96
N LYS A 28 7.11 8.68 5.25
CA LYS A 28 6.74 7.44 5.89
C LYS A 28 6.56 6.31 4.88
N TYR A 29 7.12 5.17 5.26
CA TYR A 29 6.97 3.92 4.56
C TYR A 29 5.59 3.30 4.82
N ASP A 30 4.94 2.86 3.74
CA ASP A 30 3.83 1.89 3.79
C ASP A 30 3.90 0.94 2.60
N ILE A 31 3.25 -0.22 2.72
CA ILE A 31 3.27 -1.28 1.69
C ILE A 31 2.83 -0.78 0.31
N LEU A 32 1.85 0.13 0.23
CA LEU A 32 1.33 0.60 -1.04
C LEU A 32 2.26 1.62 -1.69
N ARG A 33 2.99 2.43 -0.90
CA ARG A 33 4.08 3.29 -1.40
C ARG A 33 5.13 2.48 -2.14
N VAL A 34 5.56 1.37 -1.57
CA VAL A 34 6.61 0.55 -2.19
C VAL A 34 6.12 -0.19 -3.42
N LEU A 35 4.96 -0.85 -3.33
CA LEU A 35 4.42 -1.58 -4.47
C LEU A 35 4.12 -0.66 -5.66
N ASP A 36 3.59 0.54 -5.41
CA ASP A 36 3.31 1.54 -6.43
C ASP A 36 4.60 2.13 -7.05
N TYR A 37 5.66 2.25 -6.24
CA TYR A 37 6.99 2.60 -6.77
C TYR A 37 7.56 1.49 -7.65
N PHE A 38 7.49 0.23 -7.21
CA PHE A 38 7.96 -0.91 -7.98
C PHE A 38 7.23 -1.04 -9.32
N GLN A 39 5.91 -0.88 -9.33
CA GLN A 39 5.18 -0.91 -10.60
C GLN A 39 5.55 0.28 -11.50
N GLN A 40 5.83 1.45 -10.93
CA GLN A 40 6.21 2.65 -11.68
C GLN A 40 7.56 2.49 -12.38
N VAL A 41 8.50 1.78 -11.75
CA VAL A 41 9.83 1.49 -12.32
C VAL A 41 9.89 0.13 -13.03
N GLU A 42 8.72 -0.48 -13.30
CA GLU A 42 8.59 -1.78 -13.97
C GLU A 42 9.43 -2.90 -13.33
N PHE A 43 9.61 -2.84 -12.01
CA PHE A 43 10.38 -3.84 -11.29
C PHE A 43 9.69 -5.21 -11.40
N PRO A 44 10.40 -6.30 -11.73
CA PRO A 44 9.80 -7.62 -11.89
C PRO A 44 9.19 -8.11 -10.58
N TYR A 45 8.19 -9.00 -10.66
CA TYR A 45 7.63 -9.63 -9.46
C TYR A 45 8.72 -10.34 -8.66
N ASP A 46 8.66 -10.17 -7.33
CA ASP A 46 9.53 -10.85 -6.37
C ASP A 46 8.65 -11.49 -5.28
N SER A 47 8.96 -12.73 -4.90
CA SER A 47 8.18 -13.50 -3.92
C SER A 47 8.06 -12.80 -2.55
N ARG A 48 8.97 -11.87 -2.23
CA ARG A 48 8.93 -11.04 -1.01
C ARG A 48 7.77 -10.03 -1.01
N MET A 49 7.19 -9.74 -2.18
CA MET A 49 6.04 -8.84 -2.34
C MET A 49 4.71 -9.51 -2.00
N GLU A 50 4.66 -10.85 -2.05
CA GLU A 50 3.44 -11.65 -1.96
C GLU A 50 2.56 -11.28 -0.75
N ASP A 51 3.18 -11.18 0.43
CA ASP A 51 2.48 -10.81 1.65
C ASP A 51 1.85 -9.42 1.59
N ALA A 52 2.56 -8.46 0.99
CA ALA A 52 2.10 -7.09 0.85
C ALA A 52 0.95 -7.01 -0.17
N LEU A 53 1.05 -7.75 -1.29
CA LEU A 53 -0.01 -7.86 -2.29
C LEU A 53 -1.27 -8.50 -1.70
N ARG A 54 -1.15 -9.60 -0.96
CA ARG A 54 -2.27 -10.25 -0.26
C ARG A 54 -2.90 -9.34 0.79
N LEU A 55 -2.08 -8.62 1.56
CA LEU A 55 -2.57 -7.65 2.53
C LEU A 55 -3.30 -6.48 1.85
N LEU A 56 -2.78 -5.98 0.73
CA LEU A 56 -3.44 -4.95 -0.07
C LEU A 56 -4.79 -5.47 -0.59
N MET A 57 -4.84 -6.70 -1.11
CA MET A 57 -6.09 -7.32 -1.60
C MET A 57 -7.12 -7.46 -0.49
N ARG A 58 -6.72 -7.93 0.70
CA ARG A 58 -7.60 -8.03 1.88
C ARG A 58 -8.15 -6.68 2.35
N LYS A 59 -7.49 -5.58 2.04
CA LYS A 59 -7.95 -4.22 2.37
C LYS A 59 -8.93 -3.66 1.34
N ARG A 60 -9.13 -4.32 0.20
CA ARG A 60 -10.11 -3.95 -0.82
C ARG A 60 -11.51 -4.05 -0.22
N LYS A 61 -12.31 -3.00 -0.39
CA LYS A 61 -13.73 -3.01 -0.03
C LYS A 61 -14.56 -3.77 -1.07
N PRO A 62 -15.74 -4.30 -0.73
CA PRO A 62 -16.61 -5.00 -1.69
C PRO A 62 -16.91 -4.18 -2.95
N GLU A 63 -17.03 -2.86 -2.80
CA GLU A 63 -17.26 -1.90 -3.89
C GLU A 63 -16.02 -1.68 -4.78
N GLY A 64 -14.88 -2.27 -4.40
CA GLY A 64 -13.64 -2.24 -5.17
C GLY A 64 -12.68 -1.11 -4.79
N TRP A 65 -12.95 -0.35 -3.73
CA TRP A 65 -12.14 0.79 -3.31
C TRP A 65 -11.19 0.48 -2.15
N TRP A 66 -10.19 1.34 -1.97
CA TRP A 66 -9.32 1.34 -0.80
C TRP A 66 -9.51 2.61 0.02
N MET A 67 -9.46 2.47 1.35
CA MET A 67 -9.67 3.59 2.27
C MET A 67 -8.39 4.42 2.44
N LEU A 68 -8.55 5.71 2.76
CA LEU A 68 -7.47 6.51 3.34
C LEU A 68 -7.36 6.15 4.83
N GLN A 69 -6.39 5.32 5.21
CA GLN A 69 -6.28 4.85 6.60
C GLN A 69 -5.44 5.77 7.47
N ALA A 70 -4.49 6.49 6.88
CA ALA A 70 -3.64 7.44 7.58
C ALA A 70 -3.34 8.66 6.71
N LYS A 71 -3.23 9.82 7.35
CA LYS A 71 -2.71 11.04 6.74
C LYS A 71 -1.57 11.55 7.59
N HIS A 72 -0.44 11.85 6.94
CA HIS A 72 0.73 12.39 7.63
C HIS A 72 0.70 13.91 7.58
N PRO A 73 0.94 14.59 8.73
CA PRO A 73 0.94 16.04 8.79
C PRO A 73 1.97 16.65 7.85
N GLY A 74 1.64 17.82 7.33
CA GLY A 74 2.47 18.58 6.39
C GLY A 74 1.62 19.49 5.52
N GLN A 75 2.25 20.48 4.89
CA GLN A 75 1.56 21.44 4.03
C GLN A 75 0.96 20.75 2.81
N CYS A 76 -0.30 21.07 2.51
CA CYS A 76 -1.02 20.67 1.31
C CYS A 76 -1.71 21.91 0.76
N HIS A 77 -1.69 22.10 -0.57
CA HIS A 77 -2.41 23.22 -1.20
C HIS A 77 -3.94 23.06 -1.09
N PHE A 78 -4.42 21.82 -1.06
CA PHE A 78 -5.84 21.50 -0.89
C PHE A 78 -6.01 20.13 -0.23
N GLU A 79 -7.02 20.00 0.63
CA GLU A 79 -7.39 18.72 1.24
C GLU A 79 -8.46 18.02 0.41
N MET A 80 -8.05 16.98 -0.33
CA MET A 80 -8.97 16.26 -1.20
C MET A 80 -9.79 15.17 -0.47
N GLU A 81 -9.23 14.54 0.56
CA GLU A 81 -9.79 13.35 1.21
C GLU A 81 -9.55 13.36 2.72
N LYS A 82 -10.49 12.76 3.48
CA LYS A 82 -10.39 12.61 4.94
C LYS A 82 -10.04 11.17 5.32
N PRO A 83 -9.18 10.94 6.33
CA PRO A 83 -8.97 9.59 6.86
C PRO A 83 -10.28 8.90 7.24
N GLY A 84 -10.34 7.58 7.03
CA GLY A 84 -11.53 6.76 7.26
C GLY A 84 -12.55 6.79 6.12
N GLN A 85 -12.30 7.52 5.02
CA GLN A 85 -13.15 7.54 3.83
C GLN A 85 -12.52 6.77 2.66
N PRO A 86 -13.33 6.33 1.66
CA PRO A 86 -12.79 5.81 0.41
C PRO A 86 -11.83 6.82 -0.25
N SER A 87 -10.70 6.32 -0.75
CA SER A 87 -9.63 7.14 -1.33
C SER A 87 -9.47 6.85 -2.81
N ARG A 88 -9.65 7.88 -3.64
CA ARG A 88 -9.38 7.84 -5.08
C ARG A 88 -7.89 7.58 -5.32
N TRP A 89 -7.01 8.20 -4.55
CA TRP A 89 -5.56 8.02 -4.68
C TRP A 89 -5.09 6.63 -4.33
N ASN A 90 -5.50 6.09 -3.17
CA ASN A 90 -5.11 4.72 -2.81
C ASN A 90 -5.74 3.70 -3.76
N THR A 91 -6.97 3.96 -4.24
CA THR A 91 -7.62 3.09 -5.22
C THR A 91 -6.85 3.09 -6.55
N LEU A 92 -6.50 4.25 -7.10
CA LEU A 92 -5.71 4.35 -8.33
C LEU A 92 -4.37 3.61 -8.21
N ARG A 93 -3.64 3.83 -7.12
CA ARG A 93 -2.34 3.19 -6.86
C ARG A 93 -2.48 1.69 -6.70
N ALA A 94 -3.48 1.21 -5.97
CA ALA A 94 -3.75 -0.21 -5.81
C ALA A 94 -4.10 -0.88 -7.15
N LEU A 95 -4.91 -0.22 -7.99
CA LEU A 95 -5.26 -0.73 -9.32
C LEU A 95 -4.03 -0.84 -10.23
N ARG A 96 -3.12 0.14 -10.20
CA ARG A 96 -1.84 0.05 -10.92
C ARG A 96 -1.00 -1.13 -10.44
N VAL A 97 -0.87 -1.29 -9.12
CA VAL A 97 -0.16 -2.42 -8.50
C VAL A 97 -0.74 -3.76 -8.96
N PHE A 98 -2.06 -3.96 -8.92
CA PHE A 98 -2.66 -5.23 -9.35
C PHE A 98 -2.63 -5.45 -10.85
N LYS A 99 -2.57 -4.38 -11.66
CA LYS A 99 -2.35 -4.49 -13.10
C LYS A 99 -0.96 -5.06 -13.40
N SER A 100 0.07 -4.62 -12.67
CA SER A 100 1.45 -5.07 -12.88
C SER A 100 1.78 -6.38 -12.15
N TYR A 101 1.15 -6.63 -11.00
CA TYR A 101 1.36 -7.82 -10.17
C TYR A 101 0.01 -8.49 -9.86
N PRO A 102 -0.57 -9.21 -10.84
CA PRO A 102 -1.79 -9.98 -10.60
C PRO A 102 -1.53 -11.08 -9.57
N LEU A 103 -2.39 -11.18 -8.56
CA LEU A 103 -2.37 -12.33 -7.66
C LEU A 103 -2.89 -13.54 -8.45
N SER A 104 -2.03 -14.53 -8.67
CA SER A 104 -2.46 -15.84 -9.16
C SER A 104 -3.39 -16.47 -8.12
N SER A 105 -4.60 -16.83 -8.57
CA SER A 105 -5.63 -17.52 -7.79
C SER A 105 -5.15 -18.85 -7.23
#